data_AF-A0A0F9EZ04-F1
#
_entry.id   AF-A0A0F9EZ04-F1
#
_cell.length_a   1.000
_cell.length_b   1.000
_cell.length_c   1.000
_cell.angle_alpha   90.00
_cell.angle_beta   90.00
_cell.angle_gamma   90.00
#
_symmetry.space_group_name_H-M   'P 1'
#
loop_
_entity.id
_entity.type
_entity.pdbx_description
1 polymer ?
#
loop_
_entity_poly.entity_id
_entity_poly.type
_entity_poly.pdbx_seq_one_letter_code
_entity_poly.pdbx_strand_id
1 'polypeptide(L)'
;MSNPEINETDIIKAQIKQEQQKIDNDPNAIYADSLKEERGANLLDQINPDKLLSDIEHRIRGEKKDEYSKKWIPYTQNQKPVSEALIANFMSFLGATLNQNTSMSNFAMDEINEMMILIIRFVKDDLTVNDVEYDIVEDYTEMTRIGIIICSTCFATFKQALNGGLSRRLFATLKVSGNLNDEPKASVGQALAFWK
;
A
#
# COMPACT_ATOMS: atom_id res chain seq x y z
N MET A 1 -37.72 -52.24 -29.75
CA MET A 1 -36.35 -52.05 -29.26
C MET A 1 -36.00 -50.60 -29.51
N SER A 2 -36.15 -49.77 -28.49
CA SER A 2 -35.97 -48.31 -28.58
C SER A 2 -34.48 -48.02 -28.39
N ASN A 3 -33.86 -47.37 -29.38
CA ASN A 3 -32.47 -46.92 -29.29
C ASN A 3 -32.37 -45.83 -28.20
N PRO A 4 -31.42 -45.89 -27.26
CA PRO A 4 -31.21 -44.80 -26.32
C PRO A 4 -30.62 -43.61 -27.08
N GLU A 5 -31.38 -42.53 -27.18
CA GLU A 5 -30.88 -41.23 -27.64
C GLU A 5 -29.83 -40.74 -26.63
N ILE A 6 -28.56 -40.82 -27.03
CA ILE A 6 -27.47 -40.23 -26.27
C ILE A 6 -27.61 -38.71 -26.40
N ASN A 7 -28.02 -38.07 -25.31
CA ASN A 7 -28.29 -36.65 -25.23
C ASN A 7 -26.98 -35.86 -25.39
N GLU A 8 -26.83 -35.08 -26.48
CA GLU A 8 -25.65 -34.26 -26.78
C GLU A 8 -25.21 -33.38 -25.59
N THR A 9 -26.17 -32.97 -24.76
CA THR A 9 -25.94 -32.19 -23.54
C THR A 9 -25.06 -32.93 -22.52
N ASP A 10 -25.16 -34.25 -22.44
CA ASP A 10 -24.38 -35.06 -21.50
C ASP A 10 -22.96 -35.33 -22.01
N ILE A 11 -22.78 -35.38 -23.34
CA ILE A 11 -21.46 -35.45 -23.98
C ILE A 11 -20.68 -34.14 -23.77
N ILE A 12 -21.35 -33.00 -23.95
CA ILE A 12 -20.74 -31.68 -23.74
C ILE A 12 -20.35 -31.49 -22.27
N LYS A 13 -21.23 -31.87 -21.32
CA LYS A 13 -20.91 -31.82 -19.88
C LYS A 13 -19.74 -32.74 -19.52
N ALA A 14 -19.65 -33.93 -20.11
CA ALA A 14 -18.55 -34.85 -19.88
C ALA A 14 -17.21 -34.33 -20.45
N GLN A 15 -17.24 -33.67 -21.61
CA GLN A 15 -16.07 -33.03 -22.21
C GLN A 15 -15.58 -31.83 -21.40
N ILE A 16 -16.50 -30.95 -20.96
CA ILE A 16 -16.17 -29.82 -20.07
C ILE A 16 -15.52 -30.34 -18.77
N LYS A 17 -16.08 -31.39 -18.18
CA LYS A 17 -15.55 -31.98 -16.93
C LYS A 17 -14.18 -32.64 -17.12
N GLN A 18 -13.92 -33.24 -18.29
CA GLN A 18 -12.61 -33.82 -18.63
C GLN A 18 -11.55 -32.75 -18.95
N GLU A 19 -11.94 -31.63 -19.58
CA GLU A 19 -11.04 -30.49 -19.78
C GLU A 19 -10.71 -29.79 -18.47
N GLN A 20 -11.70 -29.63 -17.58
CA GLN A 20 -11.49 -29.08 -16.23
C GLN A 20 -10.54 -29.95 -15.39
N GLN A 21 -10.67 -31.28 -15.47
CA GLN A 21 -9.76 -32.21 -14.78
C GLN A 21 -8.34 -32.22 -15.35
N LYS A 22 -8.14 -31.82 -16.62
CA LYS A 22 -6.79 -31.67 -17.20
C LYS A 22 -6.13 -30.35 -16.82
N ILE A 23 -6.92 -29.30 -16.58
CA ILE A 23 -6.44 -27.98 -16.15
C ILE A 23 -6.10 -27.99 -14.65
N ASP A 24 -6.93 -28.61 -13.80
CA ASP A 24 -6.69 -28.71 -12.35
C ASP A 24 -5.45 -29.57 -11.98
N ASN A 25 -5.02 -30.46 -12.88
CA ASN A 25 -3.86 -31.32 -12.67
C ASN A 25 -2.58 -30.82 -13.37
N ASP A 26 -2.58 -29.62 -13.98
CA ASP A 26 -1.35 -29.04 -14.53
C ASP A 26 -0.49 -28.52 -13.36
N PRO A 27 0.69 -29.14 -13.08
CA PRO A 27 1.56 -28.72 -11.98
C PRO A 27 2.01 -27.26 -12.11
N ASN A 28 1.99 -26.70 -13.33
CA ASN A 28 2.31 -25.31 -13.58
C ASN A 28 1.20 -24.35 -13.15
N ALA A 29 -0.06 -24.78 -13.09
CA ALA A 29 -1.18 -23.95 -12.64
C ALA A 29 -1.10 -23.70 -11.12
N ILE A 30 -0.86 -24.75 -10.34
CA ILE A 30 -0.69 -24.66 -8.88
C ILE A 30 0.53 -23.80 -8.52
N TYR A 31 1.65 -23.99 -9.23
CA TYR A 31 2.86 -23.17 -9.03
C TYR A 31 2.67 -21.71 -9.45
N ALA A 32 1.95 -21.47 -10.56
CA ALA A 32 1.60 -20.12 -10.98
C ALA A 32 0.70 -19.43 -9.94
N ASP A 33 -0.22 -20.14 -9.30
CA ASP A 33 -1.09 -19.57 -8.27
C ASP A 33 -0.34 -19.27 -6.96
N SER A 34 0.58 -20.14 -6.52
CA SER A 34 1.41 -19.85 -5.34
C SER A 34 2.32 -18.63 -5.55
N LEU A 35 2.91 -18.49 -6.74
CA LEU A 35 3.71 -17.30 -7.11
C LEU A 35 2.88 -16.01 -7.17
N LYS A 36 1.59 -16.11 -7.49
CA LYS A 36 0.66 -14.97 -7.53
C LYS A 36 0.24 -14.54 -6.13
N GLU A 37 -0.10 -15.48 -5.26
CA GLU A 37 -0.39 -15.18 -3.85
C GLU A 37 0.80 -14.51 -3.18
N GLU A 38 2.02 -15.00 -3.42
CA GLU A 38 3.24 -14.40 -2.90
C GLU A 38 3.44 -12.96 -3.42
N ARG A 39 3.19 -12.69 -4.70
CA ARG A 39 3.26 -11.32 -5.27
C ARG A 39 2.16 -10.40 -4.72
N GLY A 40 0.95 -10.91 -4.54
CA GLY A 40 -0.16 -10.18 -3.95
C GLY A 40 0.11 -9.80 -2.50
N ALA A 41 0.59 -10.77 -1.70
CA ALA A 41 0.99 -10.56 -0.31
C ALA A 41 2.13 -9.54 -0.19
N ASN A 42 3.16 -9.64 -1.04
CA ASN A 42 4.27 -8.68 -1.06
C ASN A 42 3.83 -7.25 -1.43
N LEU A 43 2.88 -7.10 -2.36
CA LEU A 43 2.30 -5.80 -2.68
C LEU A 43 1.46 -5.24 -1.52
N LEU A 44 0.62 -6.07 -0.90
CA LEU A 44 -0.17 -5.66 0.27
C LEU A 44 0.72 -5.24 1.43
N ASP A 45 1.81 -5.96 1.67
CA ASP A 45 2.77 -5.64 2.72
C ASP A 45 3.51 -4.30 2.48
N GLN A 46 3.77 -3.93 1.23
CA GLN A 46 4.34 -2.63 0.87
C GLN A 46 3.35 -1.48 1.02
N ILE A 47 2.05 -1.76 1.02
CA ILE A 47 0.98 -0.77 1.13
C ILE A 47 0.51 -0.62 2.58
N ASN A 48 0.95 -1.49 3.49
CA ASN A 48 0.51 -1.47 4.88
C ASN A 48 0.93 -0.14 5.55
N PRO A 49 -0.04 0.77 5.83
CA PRO A 49 0.25 2.09 6.36
C PRO A 49 0.85 2.01 7.77
N ASP A 50 0.52 0.97 8.56
CA ASP A 50 1.01 0.82 9.93
C ASP A 50 2.52 0.54 9.96
N LYS A 51 3.01 -0.28 9.02
CA LYS A 51 4.45 -0.53 8.86
C LYS A 51 5.18 0.75 8.47
N LEU A 52 4.59 1.53 7.56
CA LEU A 52 5.15 2.80 7.12
C LEU A 52 5.17 3.82 8.27
N LEU A 53 4.09 3.95 9.03
CA LEU A 53 3.98 4.86 10.16
C LEU A 53 4.99 4.50 11.26
N SER A 54 5.13 3.22 11.61
CA SER A 54 6.14 2.77 12.56
C SER A 54 7.57 3.11 12.08
N ASP A 55 7.88 2.85 10.81
CA ASP A 55 9.19 3.19 10.24
C ASP A 55 9.45 4.71 10.26
N ILE A 56 8.44 5.54 10.02
CA ILE A 56 8.57 7.01 10.09
C ILE A 56 8.79 7.45 11.54
N GLU A 57 8.04 6.91 12.49
CA GLU A 57 8.19 7.24 13.92
C GLU A 57 9.65 7.04 14.34
N HIS A 58 10.21 5.87 14.06
CA HIS A 58 11.61 5.56 14.35
C HIS A 58 12.59 6.50 13.63
N ARG A 59 12.32 6.88 12.38
CA ARG A 59 13.16 7.85 11.65
C ARG A 59 13.07 9.25 12.24
N ILE A 60 11.89 9.70 12.68
CA ILE A 60 11.72 10.98 13.38
C ILE A 60 12.50 10.92 14.70
N ARG A 61 12.45 9.81 15.45
CA ARG A 61 13.31 9.56 16.63
C ARG A 61 14.80 9.54 16.31
N GLY A 62 15.19 9.49 15.04
CA GLY A 62 16.58 9.40 14.57
C GLY A 62 17.19 8.00 14.72
N GLU A 63 16.33 6.99 14.76
CA GLU A 63 16.74 5.60 14.80
C GLU A 63 16.86 5.03 13.38
N LYS A 64 17.73 4.04 13.23
CA LYS A 64 17.85 3.24 12.02
C LYS A 64 17.65 1.77 12.37
N LYS A 65 17.06 1.03 11.45
CA LYS A 65 16.91 -0.42 11.59
C LYS A 65 18.24 -1.08 11.25
N ASP A 66 18.79 -1.83 12.20
CA ASP A 66 19.98 -2.63 11.96
C ASP A 66 19.63 -3.86 11.11
N GLU A 67 20.32 -4.04 9.99
CA GLU A 67 19.96 -5.07 9.01
C GLU A 67 20.14 -6.50 9.54
N TYR A 68 21.08 -6.68 10.48
CA TYR A 68 21.44 -7.98 11.04
C TYR A 68 20.54 -8.37 12.22
N SER A 69 20.38 -7.48 13.20
CA SER A 69 19.61 -7.71 14.42
C SER A 69 18.12 -7.40 14.28
N LYS A 70 17.72 -6.72 13.20
CA LYS A 70 16.35 -6.20 12.95
C LYS A 70 15.81 -5.27 14.04
N LYS A 71 16.69 -4.77 14.92
CA LYS A 71 16.35 -3.83 15.99
C LYS A 71 16.56 -2.39 15.54
N TRP A 72 15.77 -1.48 16.09
CA TRP A 72 15.98 -0.05 15.94
C TRP A 72 17.09 0.38 16.89
N ILE A 73 18.07 1.08 16.34
CA ILE A 73 19.21 1.62 17.08
C ILE A 73 19.36 3.11 16.77
N PRO A 74 19.76 3.95 17.75
CA PRO A 74 20.05 5.35 17.49
C PRO A 74 21.09 5.50 16.37
N TYR A 75 20.90 6.49 15.49
CA TYR A 75 21.85 6.77 14.43
C TYR A 75 23.19 7.27 14.97
N THR A 76 23.16 8.06 16.04
CA THR A 76 24.35 8.53 16.78
C THR A 76 24.26 8.17 18.27
N GLN A 77 25.40 7.92 18.90
CA GLN A 77 25.45 7.51 20.31
C GLN A 77 25.06 8.62 21.30
N ASN A 78 25.17 9.89 20.89
CA ASN A 78 24.88 11.07 21.71
C ASN A 78 23.68 11.85 21.19
N GLN A 79 22.73 11.18 20.54
CA GLN A 79 21.57 11.85 20.00
C GLN A 79 20.70 12.42 21.14
N LYS A 80 20.35 13.70 21.04
CA LYS A 80 19.31 14.28 21.90
C LYS A 80 17.98 13.56 21.60
N PRO A 81 17.24 13.10 22.62
CA PRO A 81 15.92 12.52 22.40
C PRO A 81 14.99 13.59 21.82
N VAL A 82 14.24 13.21 20.78
CA VAL A 82 13.23 14.07 20.18
C VAL A 82 12.00 14.13 21.10
N SER A 83 11.35 15.28 21.18
CA SER A 83 10.15 15.47 22.01
C SER A 83 9.03 14.49 21.61
N GLU A 84 8.44 13.81 22.60
CA GLU A 84 7.27 12.94 22.37
C GLU A 84 6.06 13.73 21.85
N ALA A 85 5.94 15.01 22.21
CA ALA A 85 4.88 15.88 21.70
C ALA A 85 5.03 16.10 20.19
N LEU A 86 6.26 16.32 19.71
CA LEU A 86 6.56 16.42 18.27
C LEU A 86 6.17 15.14 17.55
N ILE A 87 6.59 14.00 18.10
CA ILE A 87 6.33 12.69 17.51
C ILE A 87 4.83 12.45 17.44
N ALA A 88 4.11 12.63 18.55
CA ALA A 88 2.67 12.42 18.59
C ALA A 88 1.92 13.33 17.60
N ASN A 89 2.31 14.60 17.48
CA ASN A 89 1.68 15.53 16.55
C ASN A 89 1.86 15.10 15.10
N PHE A 90 3.09 14.80 14.69
CA PHE A 90 3.35 14.37 13.31
C PHE A 90 2.82 12.97 13.01
N MET A 91 2.82 12.05 13.96
CA MET A 91 2.21 10.73 13.77
C MET A 91 0.69 10.83 13.61
N SER A 92 0.02 11.73 14.33
CA SER A 92 -1.40 12.00 14.15
C SER A 92 -1.69 12.58 12.76
N PHE A 93 -0.93 13.59 12.34
CA PHE A 93 -1.03 14.19 11.00
C PHE A 93 -0.76 13.18 9.88
N LEU A 94 0.30 12.39 10.02
CA LEU A 94 0.66 11.36 9.05
C LEU A 94 -0.35 10.23 9.01
N GLY A 95 -0.95 9.83 10.12
CA GLY A 95 -2.02 8.83 10.12
C GLY A 95 -3.24 9.26 9.29
N ALA A 96 -3.57 10.55 9.31
CA ALA A 96 -4.64 11.09 8.47
C ALA A 96 -4.26 11.14 6.97
N THR A 97 -2.99 11.34 6.65
CA THR A 97 -2.50 11.52 5.28
C THR A 97 -2.04 10.22 4.62
N LEU A 98 -1.38 9.34 5.37
CA LEU A 98 -0.76 8.10 4.91
C LEU A 98 -1.67 6.92 5.23
N ASN A 99 -2.86 6.92 4.66
CA ASN A 99 -3.81 5.82 4.77
C ASN A 99 -3.95 5.07 3.45
N GLN A 100 -4.54 3.87 3.51
CA GLN A 100 -4.73 3.01 2.34
C GLN A 100 -5.54 3.69 1.22
N ASN A 101 -6.50 4.55 1.58
CA ASN A 101 -7.31 5.29 0.61
C ASN A 101 -6.44 6.26 -0.20
N THR A 102 -5.50 6.93 0.46
CA THR A 102 -4.58 7.87 -0.17
C THR A 102 -3.64 7.16 -1.13
N SER A 103 -3.05 6.03 -0.71
CA SER A 103 -2.16 5.23 -1.56
C SER A 103 -2.87 4.66 -2.80
N MET A 104 -4.15 4.31 -2.68
CA MET A 104 -4.96 3.71 -3.74
C MET A 104 -5.68 4.71 -4.65
N SER A 105 -5.61 6.00 -4.31
CA SER A 105 -6.26 7.08 -5.06
C SER A 105 -5.68 7.22 -6.47
N ASN A 106 -6.38 8.01 -7.30
CA ASN A 106 -5.98 8.34 -8.67
C ASN A 106 -5.70 9.83 -8.78
N PHE A 107 -4.67 10.30 -8.06
CA PHE A 107 -4.32 11.72 -8.06
C PHE A 107 -3.70 12.14 -9.40
N ALA A 108 -4.09 13.31 -9.87
CA ALA A 108 -3.38 14.04 -10.90
C ALA A 108 -2.11 14.70 -10.33
N MET A 109 -1.16 15.01 -11.20
CA MET A 109 0.10 15.66 -10.78
C MET A 109 -0.15 17.00 -10.07
N ASP A 110 -1.12 17.79 -10.56
CA ASP A 110 -1.44 19.09 -9.98
C ASP A 110 -2.03 18.94 -8.56
N GLU A 111 -2.88 17.94 -8.33
CA GLU A 111 -3.42 17.64 -7.00
C GLU A 111 -2.31 17.23 -6.02
N ILE A 112 -1.35 16.43 -6.47
CA ILE A 112 -0.18 16.05 -5.66
C ILE A 112 0.65 17.29 -5.31
N ASN A 113 0.88 18.19 -6.26
CA ASN A 113 1.62 19.42 -6.01
C ASN A 113 0.94 20.29 -4.96
N GLU A 114 -0.38 20.49 -5.06
CA GLU A 114 -1.15 21.26 -4.07
C GLU A 114 -1.14 20.61 -2.68
N MET A 115 -1.31 19.28 -2.60
CA MET A 115 -1.19 18.56 -1.33
C MET A 115 0.21 18.69 -0.73
N MET A 116 1.27 18.58 -1.55
CA MET A 116 2.64 18.75 -1.07
C MET A 116 2.91 20.17 -0.58
N ILE A 117 2.36 21.20 -1.24
CA ILE A 117 2.47 22.59 -0.77
C ILE A 117 1.81 22.74 0.60
N LEU A 118 0.62 22.17 0.81
CA LEU A 118 -0.07 22.20 2.10
C LEU A 118 0.73 21.49 3.20
N ILE A 119 1.27 20.31 2.90
CA ILE A 119 2.10 19.56 3.85
C ILE A 119 3.37 20.34 4.21
N ILE A 120 4.07 20.90 3.23
CA ILE A 120 5.30 21.68 3.47
C ILE A 120 5.00 22.90 4.35
N ARG A 121 3.89 23.60 4.08
CA ARG A 121 3.45 24.74 4.90
C ARG A 121 3.11 24.29 6.32
N PHE A 122 2.28 23.27 6.48
CA PHE A 122 1.94 22.73 7.79
C PHE A 122 3.18 22.34 8.60
N VAL A 123 4.09 21.55 8.01
CA VAL A 123 5.31 21.11 8.68
C VAL A 123 6.20 22.28 9.09
N LYS A 124 6.37 23.26 8.20
CA LYS A 124 7.16 24.45 8.51
C LYS A 124 6.53 25.27 9.63
N ASP A 125 5.23 25.53 9.54
CA ASP A 125 4.51 26.37 10.50
C ASP A 125 4.46 25.67 11.88
N ASP A 126 4.19 24.37 11.91
CA ASP A 126 4.15 23.58 13.15
C ASP A 126 5.52 23.51 13.85
N LEU A 127 6.60 23.25 13.10
CA LEU A 127 7.96 23.22 13.65
C LEU A 127 8.45 24.58 14.16
N THR A 128 7.92 25.68 13.62
CA THR A 128 8.31 27.04 14.03
C THR A 128 7.46 27.60 15.15
N VAL A 129 6.18 27.25 15.21
CA VAL A 129 5.26 27.72 16.26
C VAL A 129 5.46 26.94 17.57
N ASN A 130 5.77 25.66 17.48
CA ASN A 130 5.89 24.76 18.63
C ASN A 130 7.35 24.41 18.97
N ASP A 131 8.33 25.18 18.47
CA ASP A 131 9.77 24.91 18.65
C ASP A 131 10.20 24.82 20.12
N VAL A 132 9.60 25.63 20.99
CA VAL A 132 9.79 25.61 22.44
C VAL A 132 9.25 24.32 23.06
N GLU A 133 8.03 23.91 22.69
CA GLU A 133 7.41 22.67 23.21
C GLU A 133 8.16 21.42 22.72
N TYR A 134 8.71 21.50 21.52
CA TYR A 134 9.47 20.42 20.90
C TYR A 134 10.94 20.38 21.32
N ASP A 135 11.40 21.36 22.10
CA ASP A 135 12.78 21.48 22.55
C ASP A 135 13.78 21.52 21.36
N ILE A 136 13.42 22.23 20.30
CA ILE A 136 14.19 22.43 19.06
C ILE A 136 14.40 23.91 18.73
N VAL A 137 14.25 24.81 19.71
CA VAL A 137 14.46 26.25 19.55
C VAL A 137 15.82 26.52 18.91
N GLU A 138 15.83 27.24 17.78
CA GLU A 138 17.01 27.55 16.96
C GLU A 138 17.78 26.32 16.38
N ASP A 139 17.27 25.10 16.56
CA ASP A 139 17.82 23.89 15.94
C ASP A 139 17.25 23.69 14.52
N TYR A 140 17.64 24.58 13.62
CA TYR A 140 17.23 24.54 12.22
C TYR A 140 17.65 23.25 11.49
N THR A 141 18.71 22.59 11.97
CA THR A 141 19.19 21.33 11.40
C THR A 141 18.18 20.23 11.69
N GLU A 142 17.72 20.15 12.93
CA GLU A 142 16.71 19.17 13.35
C GLU A 142 15.35 19.44 12.71
N MET A 143 14.91 20.70 12.64
CA MET A 143 13.71 21.10 11.91
C MET A 143 13.78 20.65 10.44
N THR A 144 14.92 20.88 9.78
CA THR A 144 15.13 20.49 8.38
C THR A 144 15.11 18.98 8.22
N ARG A 145 15.78 18.23 9.12
CA ARG A 145 15.81 16.77 9.11
C ARG A 145 14.39 16.20 9.20
N ILE A 146 13.61 16.67 10.17
CA ILE A 146 12.22 16.23 10.40
C ILE A 146 11.36 16.58 9.18
N GLY A 147 11.49 17.81 8.65
CA GLY A 147 10.76 18.24 7.48
C GLY A 147 11.04 17.40 6.24
N ILE A 148 12.31 17.05 6.00
CA ILE A 148 12.70 16.15 4.89
C ILE A 148 12.07 14.76 5.07
N ILE A 149 12.10 14.19 6.27
CA ILE A 149 11.53 12.86 6.55
C ILE A 149 10.04 12.84 6.23
N ILE A 150 9.30 13.83 6.73
CA ILE A 150 7.84 13.91 6.54
C ILE A 150 7.51 14.13 5.06
N CYS A 151 8.10 15.15 4.44
CA CYS A 151 7.80 15.50 3.05
C CYS A 151 8.18 14.38 2.08
N SER A 152 9.33 13.73 2.29
CA SER A 152 9.77 12.62 1.43
C SER A 152 8.82 11.44 1.52
N THR A 153 8.32 11.14 2.72
CA THR A 153 7.39 10.03 2.91
C THR A 153 6.04 10.31 2.29
N CYS A 154 5.47 11.49 2.51
CA CYS A 154 4.22 11.90 1.86
C CYS A 154 4.34 11.89 0.34
N PHE A 155 5.44 12.43 -0.19
CA PHE A 155 5.70 12.42 -1.63
C PHE A 155 5.80 10.99 -2.20
N ALA A 156 6.48 10.08 -1.49
CA ALA A 156 6.59 8.68 -1.91
C ALA A 156 5.20 8.02 -2.01
N THR A 157 4.32 8.26 -1.04
CA THR A 157 2.94 7.73 -1.04
C THR A 157 2.11 8.33 -2.17
N PHE A 158 2.13 9.65 -2.36
CA PHE A 158 1.41 10.26 -3.49
C PHE A 158 1.93 9.83 -4.85
N LYS A 159 3.24 9.61 -4.98
CA LYS A 159 3.84 9.09 -6.21
C LYS A 159 3.32 7.68 -6.56
N GLN A 160 2.97 6.86 -5.56
CA GLN A 160 2.34 5.56 -5.79
C GLN A 160 0.89 5.72 -6.28
N ALA A 161 0.19 6.73 -5.77
CA ALA A 161 -1.19 7.07 -6.15
C ALA A 161 -1.30 7.86 -7.46
N LEU A 162 -0.18 8.39 -8.00
CA LEU A 162 -0.15 9.14 -9.25
C LEU A 162 -0.76 8.31 -10.39
N ASN A 163 -1.82 8.85 -11.01
CA ASN A 163 -2.58 8.20 -12.07
C ASN A 163 -3.08 6.78 -11.71
N GLY A 164 -3.29 6.51 -10.42
CA GLY A 164 -3.76 5.21 -9.93
C GLY A 164 -2.74 4.10 -10.18
N GLY A 165 -1.44 4.43 -10.18
CA GLY A 165 -0.37 3.48 -10.49
C GLY A 165 -0.43 2.24 -9.59
N LEU A 166 -0.57 2.44 -8.28
CA LEU A 166 -0.67 1.35 -7.31
C LEU A 166 -1.97 0.56 -7.45
N SER A 167 -3.12 1.23 -7.54
CA SER A 167 -4.41 0.57 -7.66
C SER A 167 -4.52 -0.25 -8.94
N ARG A 168 -4.04 0.27 -10.07
CA ARG A 168 -3.97 -0.49 -11.34
C ARG A 168 -3.09 -1.73 -11.23
N ARG A 169 -1.93 -1.64 -10.57
CA ARG A 169 -1.06 -2.81 -10.35
C ARG A 169 -1.75 -3.86 -9.48
N LEU A 170 -2.38 -3.44 -8.39
CA LEU A 170 -3.10 -4.35 -7.50
C LEU A 170 -4.25 -5.04 -8.24
N PHE A 171 -5.09 -4.28 -8.93
CA PHE A 171 -6.21 -4.84 -9.70
C PHE A 171 -5.73 -5.71 -10.88
N ALA A 172 -4.59 -5.42 -11.50
CA ALA A 172 -4.02 -6.30 -12.52
C ALA A 172 -3.60 -7.65 -11.93
N THR A 173 -2.93 -7.65 -10.77
CA THR A 173 -2.56 -8.88 -10.06
C THR A 173 -3.80 -9.69 -9.64
N LEU A 174 -4.86 -9.03 -9.18
CA LEU A 174 -6.12 -9.67 -8.79
C LEU A 174 -6.96 -10.17 -9.98
N LYS A 175 -7.05 -9.44 -11.09
CA LYS A 175 -7.82 -9.87 -12.29
C LYS A 175 -7.20 -11.08 -12.98
N VAL A 176 -5.89 -11.24 -12.90
CA VAL A 176 -5.20 -12.46 -13.38
C VAL A 176 -5.52 -13.67 -12.49
N SER A 177 -6.06 -13.47 -11.28
CA SER A 177 -6.58 -14.53 -10.40
C SER A 177 -7.98 -15.02 -10.78
N GLY A 178 -8.72 -14.28 -11.62
CA GLY A 178 -10.14 -14.53 -11.92
C GLY A 178 -10.43 -15.12 -13.29
N ASN A 179 -9.46 -15.69 -13.99
CA ASN A 179 -9.63 -16.17 -15.36
C ASN A 179 -9.34 -17.66 -15.52
N LEU A 180 -10.19 -18.50 -14.91
CA LEU A 180 -10.54 -19.83 -15.41
C LEU A 180 -12.06 -20.03 -15.20
N ASN A 181 -12.83 -19.49 -16.14
CA ASN A 181 -14.29 -19.54 -16.30
C ASN A 181 -15.13 -18.66 -15.35
N ASP A 182 -15.46 -17.44 -15.79
CA ASP A 182 -16.74 -16.84 -15.41
C ASP A 182 -17.36 -16.05 -16.57
N GLU A 183 -18.66 -16.27 -16.75
CA GLU A 183 -19.54 -15.66 -17.75
C GLU A 183 -19.55 -14.11 -17.73
N PRO A 184 -19.95 -13.44 -18.82
CA PRO A 184 -19.86 -11.99 -18.90
C PRO A 184 -20.99 -11.32 -18.09
N LYS A 185 -20.59 -10.29 -17.32
CA LYS A 185 -21.38 -9.17 -16.75
C LYS A 185 -21.68 -9.22 -15.25
N ALA A 186 -20.64 -9.19 -14.42
CA ALA A 186 -20.75 -8.42 -13.17
C ALA A 186 -20.53 -6.93 -13.49
N SER A 187 -21.60 -6.14 -13.41
CA SER A 187 -21.59 -4.69 -13.56
C SER A 187 -20.60 -4.07 -12.56
N VAL A 188 -19.81 -3.09 -13.04
CA VAL A 188 -18.87 -2.27 -12.25
C VAL A 188 -19.53 -1.70 -10.97
N GLY A 189 -20.86 -1.56 -10.95
CA GLY A 189 -21.63 -1.14 -9.77
C GLY A 189 -21.62 -2.12 -8.59
N GLN A 190 -21.38 -3.42 -8.79
CA GLN A 190 -21.30 -4.39 -7.68
C GLN A 190 -19.92 -4.40 -7.00
N ALA A 191 -18.84 -4.16 -7.75
CA ALA A 191 -17.49 -4.05 -7.18
C ALA A 191 -17.33 -2.81 -6.27
N LEU A 192 -18.14 -1.78 -6.49
CA LEU A 192 -18.17 -0.56 -5.66
C LEU A 192 -19.17 -0.65 -4.50
N ALA A 193 -20.03 -1.67 -4.44
CA ALA A 193 -21.00 -1.86 -3.36
C ALA A 193 -20.36 -2.31 -2.03
N PHE A 194 -19.12 -2.77 -2.05
CA PHE A 194 -18.34 -3.11 -0.85
C PHE A 194 -17.91 -1.86 -0.05
N TRP A 195 -17.98 -0.67 -0.63
CA TRP A 195 -17.54 0.59 -0.04
C TRP A 195 -18.70 1.51 0.40
N LYS A 196 -19.79 0.93 0.92
CA LYS A 196 -20.92 1.66 1.51
C LYS A 196 -21.08 1.34 2.98
#